data_AF-A0A7M3E2C0-F1
#
_entry.id   AF-A0A7M3E2C0-F1
#
_cell.length_a   1.000
_cell.length_b   1.000
_cell.length_c   1.000
_cell.angle_alpha   90.00
_cell.angle_beta   90.00
_cell.angle_gamma   90.00
#
_symmetry.space_group_name_H-M   'P 1'
#
loop_
_entity.id
_entity.type
_entity.pdbx_description
1 polymer ?
#
loop_
_entity_poly.entity_id
_entity_poly.type
_entity_poly.pdbx_seq_one_letter_code
_entity_poly.pdbx_strand_id
1 'polypeptide(L)'
;MKGFVLDPRLENDSVSIMVTGLCDLRLSRDARWPWLILVPRRAGITEIFELTPLDQVLLAFETELVAKALKEITGATKINVGALGNIVRQLHVHIIARFEGDANWPGPVWGFGRAEPYEDGKRDEFIAKLREALSS
;
A
#
# COMPACT_ATOMS: atom_id res chain seq x y z
N MET A 1 -11.71 -13.73 11.35
CA MET A 1 -12.06 -12.31 11.07
C MET A 1 -12.62 -11.53 12.26
N LYS A 2 -13.14 -12.16 13.34
CA LYS A 2 -13.49 -11.39 14.56
C LYS A 2 -12.23 -10.75 15.15
N GLY A 3 -12.27 -9.43 15.39
CA GLY A 3 -11.24 -8.69 16.13
C GLY A 3 -10.21 -7.90 15.31
N PHE A 4 -10.23 -7.94 13.97
CA PHE A 4 -9.39 -7.02 13.20
C PHE A 4 -9.97 -5.59 13.29
N VAL A 5 -9.13 -4.65 13.70
CA VAL A 5 -9.40 -3.21 13.71
C VAL A 5 -8.21 -2.53 13.06
N LEU A 6 -8.44 -1.66 12.08
CA LEU A 6 -7.38 -0.91 11.44
C LEU A 6 -6.78 0.10 12.43
N ASP A 7 -5.46 0.26 12.42
CA ASP A 7 -4.80 1.28 13.23
C ASP A 7 -5.31 2.68 12.83
N PRO A 8 -5.68 3.55 13.79
CA PRO A 8 -6.21 4.88 13.50
C PRO A 8 -5.28 5.76 12.66
N ARG A 9 -3.96 5.57 12.74
CA ARG A 9 -3.01 6.31 11.91
C ARG A 9 -3.07 5.84 10.45
N LEU A 10 -3.15 4.53 10.22
CA LEU A 10 -3.37 4.01 8.87
C LEU A 10 -4.73 4.48 8.32
N GLU A 11 -5.77 4.50 9.16
CA GLU A 11 -7.08 5.02 8.76
C GLU A 11 -7.03 6.50 8.36
N ASN A 12 -6.35 7.33 9.15
CA ASN A 12 -6.22 8.76 8.87
C ASN A 12 -5.36 9.04 7.63
N ASP A 13 -4.24 8.32 7.47
CA ASP A 13 -3.24 8.63 6.46
C ASP A 13 -3.48 7.94 5.11
N SER A 14 -4.55 7.13 5.00
CA SER A 14 -4.86 6.41 3.76
C SER A 14 -6.35 6.19 3.54
N VAL A 15 -6.74 5.84 2.32
CA VAL A 15 -8.13 5.55 1.93
C VAL A 15 -8.23 4.11 1.45
N SER A 16 -9.24 3.35 1.91
CA SER A 16 -9.47 1.99 1.41
C SER A 16 -9.89 2.01 -0.06
N ILE A 17 -9.20 1.23 -0.89
CA ILE A 17 -9.53 1.01 -2.30
C ILE A 17 -10.49 -0.17 -2.40
N MET A 18 -10.08 -1.32 -1.87
CA MET A 18 -10.83 -2.56 -1.87
C MET A 18 -10.24 -3.55 -0.88
N VAL A 19 -11.02 -4.59 -0.57
CA VAL A 19 -10.55 -5.75 0.19
C VAL A 19 -10.19 -6.85 -0.81
N THR A 20 -8.99 -7.40 -0.70
CA THR A 20 -8.51 -8.58 -1.44
C THR A 20 -8.88 -9.86 -0.68
N GLY A 21 -8.17 -10.98 -0.90
CA GLY A 21 -8.41 -12.20 -0.13
C GLY A 21 -7.99 -12.05 1.33
N LEU A 22 -6.80 -11.48 1.57
CA LEU A 22 -6.21 -11.30 2.89
C LEU A 22 -6.23 -9.84 3.36
N CYS A 23 -5.95 -8.89 2.47
CA CYS A 23 -5.63 -7.52 2.85
C CYS A 23 -6.79 -6.53 2.64
N ASP A 24 -6.77 -5.43 3.40
CA ASP A 24 -7.34 -4.16 2.97
C ASP A 24 -6.27 -3.44 2.15
N LEU A 25 -6.53 -3.22 0.86
CA LEU A 25 -5.67 -2.46 -0.04
C LEU A 25 -6.04 -0.99 0.06
N ARG A 26 -5.08 -0.16 0.44
CA ARG A 26 -5.28 1.26 0.75
C ARG A 26 -4.35 2.14 -0.08
N LEU A 27 -4.82 3.34 -0.40
CA LEU A 27 -4.04 4.40 -1.04
C LEU A 27 -3.56 5.39 0.02
N SER A 28 -2.25 5.58 0.14
CA SER A 28 -1.67 6.66 0.96
C SER A 28 -2.20 8.02 0.51
N ARG A 29 -2.46 8.93 1.45
CA ARG A 29 -2.90 10.31 1.15
C ARG A 29 -1.79 11.21 0.64
N ASP A 30 -0.54 10.74 0.61
CA ASP A 30 0.58 11.47 0.05
C ASP A 30 0.64 11.30 -1.48
N ALA A 31 0.31 12.38 -2.20
CA ALA A 31 0.22 12.41 -3.66
C ALA A 31 1.59 12.49 -4.36
N ARG A 32 2.68 12.71 -3.61
CA ARG A 32 4.04 12.83 -4.17
C ARG A 32 4.51 11.57 -4.88
N TRP A 33 3.96 10.41 -4.49
CA TRP A 33 4.21 9.13 -5.15
C TRP A 33 2.93 8.30 -5.21
N PRO A 34 2.70 7.52 -6.28
CA PRO A 34 1.65 6.49 -6.27
C PRO A 34 1.99 5.41 -5.24
N TRP A 35 1.35 5.48 -4.07
CA TRP A 35 1.74 4.72 -2.89
C TRP A 35 0.57 3.92 -2.31
N LEU A 36 0.65 2.60 -2.47
CA LEU A 36 -0.30 1.64 -1.95
C LEU A 36 0.20 0.99 -0.64
N ILE A 37 -0.75 0.57 0.18
CA ILE A 37 -0.50 -0.09 1.46
C ILE A 37 -1.42 -1.31 1.54
N LEU A 38 -0.84 -2.50 1.69
CA LEU A 38 -1.59 -3.72 2.04
C LEU A 38 -1.60 -3.88 3.55
N VAL A 39 -2.79 -4.06 4.12
CA VAL A 39 -2.96 -4.35 5.55
C VAL A 39 -3.61 -5.72 5.72
N PRO A 40 -2.87 -6.79 6.07
CA PRO A 40 -3.45 -8.10 6.32
C PRO A 40 -4.54 -8.04 7.39
N ARG A 41 -5.73 -8.57 7.09
CA ARG A 41 -6.90 -8.53 7.98
C ARG A 41 -6.83 -9.64 9.04
N ARG A 42 -5.80 -9.57 9.88
CA ARG A 42 -5.51 -10.44 11.02
C ARG A 42 -5.25 -9.58 12.26
N ALA A 43 -5.85 -9.96 13.38
CA ALA A 43 -5.74 -9.19 14.62
C ALA A 43 -4.37 -9.42 15.29
N GLY A 44 -3.75 -8.36 15.83
CA GLY A 44 -2.55 -8.46 16.65
C GLY A 44 -1.26 -8.84 15.91
N ILE A 45 -1.25 -8.83 14.57
CA ILE A 45 -0.07 -9.14 13.78
C ILE A 45 0.77 -7.89 13.59
N THR A 46 2.05 -8.01 13.85
CA THR A 46 3.05 -6.95 13.73
C THR A 46 4.14 -7.28 12.72
N GLU A 47 4.46 -8.56 12.57
CA GLU A 47 5.51 -9.06 11.69
C GLU A 47 4.96 -10.09 10.70
N ILE A 48 5.58 -10.20 9.52
CA ILE A 48 5.13 -11.15 8.48
C ILE A 48 5.21 -12.59 9.00
N PHE A 49 6.24 -12.94 9.78
CA PHE A 49 6.42 -14.30 10.29
C PHE A 49 5.38 -14.71 11.35
N GLU A 50 4.60 -13.77 11.88
CA GLU A 50 3.50 -14.04 12.83
C GLU A 50 2.21 -14.46 12.11
N LEU A 51 2.11 -14.20 10.79
CA LEU A 51 1.04 -14.73 9.97
C LEU A 51 1.12 -16.25 9.88
N THR A 52 -0.03 -16.90 9.67
CA THR A 52 -0.03 -18.33 9.34
C THR A 52 0.76 -18.57 8.04
N PRO A 53 1.37 -19.75 7.82
CA PRO A 53 2.11 -20.02 6.60
C PRO A 53 1.29 -19.77 5.32
N LEU A 54 -0.01 -20.09 5.35
CA LEU A 54 -0.92 -19.80 4.24
C LEU A 54 -1.12 -18.29 4.03
N ASP A 55 -1.27 -17.52 5.11
CA ASP A 55 -1.41 -16.06 5.03
C ASP A 55 -0.11 -15.38 4.56
N GLN A 56 1.07 -15.93 4.90
CA GLN A 56 2.35 -15.44 4.38
C GLN A 56 2.43 -15.61 2.86
N VAL A 57 2.01 -16.78 2.37
CA VAL A 57 1.93 -17.07 0.94
C VAL A 57 0.92 -16.15 0.25
N LEU A 58 -0.27 -15.97 0.82
CA LEU A 58 -1.29 -15.04 0.28
C LEU A 58 -0.78 -13.60 0.26
N LEU A 59 -0.10 -13.13 1.31
CA LEU A 59 0.47 -11.79 1.35
C LEU A 59 1.52 -11.60 0.24
N ALA A 60 2.37 -12.59 -0.01
CA ALA A 60 3.34 -12.53 -1.09
C ALA A 60 2.64 -12.42 -2.46
N PHE A 61 1.64 -13.28 -2.73
CA PHE A 61 0.86 -13.23 -3.97
C PHE A 61 0.14 -11.88 -4.16
N GLU A 62 -0.52 -11.36 -3.12
CA GLU A 62 -1.21 -10.07 -3.20
C GLU A 62 -0.23 -8.91 -3.39
N THR A 63 0.94 -8.97 -2.76
CA THR A 63 2.00 -7.97 -2.94
C THR A 63 2.49 -7.93 -4.38
N GLU A 64 2.73 -9.09 -5.00
CA GLU A 64 3.16 -9.18 -6.40
C GLU A 64 2.08 -8.71 -7.37
N LEU A 65 0.83 -9.14 -7.16
CA LEU A 65 -0.32 -8.73 -7.96
C LEU A 65 -0.48 -7.21 -7.97
N VAL A 66 -0.49 -6.60 -6.79
CA VAL A 66 -0.64 -5.14 -6.63
C VAL A 66 0.57 -4.39 -7.16
N ALA A 67 1.79 -4.88 -6.92
CA ALA A 67 3.01 -4.26 -7.46
C ALA A 67 3.01 -4.24 -8.99
N LYS A 68 2.60 -5.35 -9.63
CA LYS A 68 2.51 -5.46 -11.09
C LYS A 68 1.47 -4.49 -11.65
N ALA A 69 0.24 -4.53 -11.12
CA ALA A 69 -0.84 -3.65 -11.56
C ALA A 69 -0.47 -2.16 -11.37
N LEU A 70 0.12 -1.81 -10.22
CA LEU A 70 0.58 -0.45 -9.96
C LEU A 70 1.61 -0.01 -10.99
N LYS A 71 2.61 -0.85 -11.30
CA LYS A 71 3.64 -0.54 -12.29
C LYS A 71 3.05 -0.32 -13.69
N GLU A 72 2.11 -1.16 -14.09
CA GLU A 72 1.45 -1.08 -15.40
C GLU A 72 0.62 0.19 -15.54
N ILE A 73 -0.17 0.55 -14.53
CA ILE A 73 -1.02 1.76 -14.55
C ILE A 73 -0.19 3.04 -14.53
N THR A 74 0.91 3.06 -13.77
CA THR A 74 1.70 4.28 -13.57
C THR A 74 2.85 4.42 -14.56
N GLY A 75 3.24 3.37 -15.28
CA GLY A 75 4.45 3.34 -16.11
C GLY A 75 5.73 3.53 -15.29
N ALA A 76 5.73 3.15 -14.02
CA ALA A 76 6.84 3.44 -13.11
C ALA A 76 8.14 2.75 -13.52
N THR A 77 9.27 3.47 -13.38
CA THR A 77 10.61 2.92 -13.59
C THR A 77 10.85 1.73 -12.66
N LYS A 78 10.48 1.86 -11.38
CA LYS A 78 10.69 0.83 -10.35
C LYS A 78 9.53 0.79 -9.35
N ILE A 79 9.26 -0.40 -8.82
CA ILE A 79 8.44 -0.55 -7.60
C ILE A 79 9.35 -0.74 -6.39
N ASN A 80 9.07 -0.02 -5.31
CA ASN A 80 9.63 -0.27 -3.98
C ASN A 80 8.58 -1.00 -3.14
N VAL A 81 9.02 -2.04 -2.43
CA VAL A 81 8.18 -2.80 -1.50
C VAL A 81 8.86 -2.83 -0.14
N GLY A 82 8.11 -2.63 0.94
CA GLY A 82 8.67 -2.68 2.29
C GLY A 82 7.63 -2.90 3.39
N ALA A 83 7.93 -3.83 4.31
CA ALA A 83 7.26 -3.95 5.59
C ALA A 83 8.21 -3.39 6.66
N LEU A 84 7.87 -2.25 7.26
CA LEU A 84 8.75 -1.55 8.20
C LEU A 84 8.21 -1.59 9.63
N GLY A 85 7.05 -1.00 9.88
CA GLY A 85 6.37 -1.14 11.17
C GLY A 85 6.93 -0.32 12.36
N ASN A 86 7.98 0.49 12.17
CA ASN A 86 8.61 1.22 13.29
C ASN A 86 7.68 2.23 13.99
N ILE A 87 6.78 2.90 13.24
CA ILE A 87 5.85 3.91 13.78
C ILE A 87 4.47 3.30 14.08
N VAL A 88 3.89 2.59 13.11
CA VAL A 88 2.64 1.84 13.26
C VAL A 88 2.99 0.37 13.29
N ARG A 89 2.71 -0.31 14.41
CA ARG A 89 3.11 -1.71 14.60
C ARG A 89 2.22 -2.71 13.89
N GLN A 90 0.96 -2.38 13.65
CA GLN A 90 0.08 -3.24 12.86
C GLN A 90 0.74 -3.55 11.52
N LEU A 91 0.88 -4.84 11.19
CA LEU A 91 1.54 -5.26 9.96
C LEU A 91 0.89 -4.59 8.75
N HIS A 92 1.73 -3.94 7.95
CA HIS A 92 1.35 -3.36 6.67
C HIS A 92 2.55 -3.39 5.73
N VAL A 93 2.27 -3.57 4.44
CA VAL A 93 3.28 -3.63 3.38
C VAL A 93 3.06 -2.45 2.44
N HIS A 94 4.08 -1.61 2.30
CA HIS A 94 4.08 -0.51 1.34
C HIS A 94 4.46 -1.02 -0.05
N ILE A 95 3.76 -0.53 -1.07
CA ILE A 95 4.03 -0.80 -2.49
C ILE A 95 3.98 0.55 -3.22
N ILE A 96 5.13 1.03 -3.66
CA ILE A 96 5.30 2.41 -4.13
C ILE A 96 5.86 2.41 -5.55
N ALA A 97 5.20 3.14 -6.45
CA ALA A 97 5.69 3.40 -7.78
C ALA A 97 6.72 4.54 -7.77
N ARG A 98 7.89 4.31 -8.37
CA ARG A 98 9.04 5.22 -8.36
C ARG A 98 9.50 5.58 -9.76
N PHE A 99 9.99 6.80 -9.90
CA PHE A 99 10.46 7.39 -11.15
C PHE A 99 11.80 8.08 -10.93
N GLU A 100 12.64 8.10 -11.96
CA GLU A 100 13.82 8.97 -11.94
C GLU A 100 13.35 10.44 -11.89
N GLY A 101 13.85 11.18 -10.91
CA GLY A 101 13.43 12.57 -10.67
C GLY A 101 12.18 12.73 -9.81
N ASP A 102 11.57 11.65 -9.30
CA ASP A 102 10.57 11.79 -8.24
C ASP A 102 11.20 12.36 -6.95
N ALA A 103 10.33 12.86 -6.06
CA ALA A 103 10.79 13.43 -4.79
C ALA A 103 11.71 12.43 -4.05
N ASN A 104 12.90 12.90 -3.69
CA ASN A 104 13.97 12.12 -3.04
C ASN A 104 14.60 10.98 -3.85
N TRP A 105 14.36 10.81 -5.15
CA TRP A 105 15.07 9.79 -5.94
C TRP A 105 16.60 9.97 -5.86
N PRO A 106 17.42 8.89 -5.66
CA PRO A 106 17.07 7.46 -5.55
C PRO A 106 16.82 6.99 -4.10
N GLY A 107 16.73 7.90 -3.14
CA GLY A 107 16.46 7.63 -1.73
C GLY A 107 15.03 7.10 -1.45
N PRO A 108 14.80 6.67 -0.20
CA PRO A 108 13.50 6.17 0.25
C PRO A 108 12.45 7.28 0.36
N VAL A 109 11.18 6.94 0.17
CA VAL A 109 10.07 7.89 0.40
C VAL A 109 9.78 8.10 1.90
N TRP A 110 10.07 7.09 2.72
CA TRP A 110 9.75 7.10 4.14
C TRP A 110 10.58 8.16 4.89
N GLY A 111 9.90 9.03 5.64
CA GLY A 111 10.53 10.09 6.43
C GLY A 111 11.04 11.27 5.62
N PHE A 112 10.78 11.33 4.31
CA PHE A 112 11.23 12.43 3.46
C PHE A 112 10.13 13.48 3.27
N GLY A 113 10.42 14.74 3.63
CA GLY A 113 9.56 15.89 3.37
C GLY A 113 8.22 15.84 4.13
N ARG A 114 7.19 16.47 3.54
CA ARG A 114 5.82 16.50 4.08
C ARG A 114 4.86 15.95 3.04
N ALA A 115 3.85 15.21 3.49
CA ALA A 115 2.84 14.67 2.59
C ALA A 115 2.09 15.80 1.88
N GLU A 116 1.84 15.61 0.58
CA GLU A 116 1.06 16.54 -0.24
C GLU A 116 -0.31 15.91 -0.54
N PRO A 117 -1.41 16.67 -0.42
CA PRO A 117 -2.74 16.13 -0.71
C PRO A 117 -2.91 15.89 -2.21
N TYR A 118 -3.76 14.92 -2.56
CA TYR A 118 -4.21 14.75 -3.93
C TYR A 118 -5.04 15.95 -4.38
N GLU A 119 -4.86 16.35 -5.63
CA GLU A 119 -5.78 17.25 -6.31
C GLU A 119 -7.19 16.64 -6.38
N ASP A 120 -8.20 17.52 -6.43
CA ASP A 120 -9.61 17.12 -6.50
C ASP A 120 -9.85 16.19 -7.70
N GLY A 121 -10.55 15.08 -7.45
CA GLY A 121 -10.87 14.07 -8.46
C GLY A 121 -9.71 13.14 -8.85
N LYS A 122 -8.44 13.57 -8.77
CA LYS A 122 -7.28 12.74 -9.15
C LYS A 122 -7.13 11.49 -8.32
N ARG A 123 -7.41 11.58 -7.02
CA ARG A 123 -7.44 10.41 -6.13
C ARG A 123 -8.46 9.39 -6.62
N ASP A 124 -9.69 9.84 -6.91
CA ASP A 124 -10.80 8.93 -7.23
C ASP A 124 -10.65 8.32 -8.62
N GLU A 125 -10.11 9.08 -9.59
CA GLU A 125 -9.67 8.56 -10.90
C GLU A 125 -8.63 7.44 -10.75
N PHE A 126 -7.64 7.65 -9.87
CA PHE A 126 -6.58 6.67 -9.64
C PHE A 126 -7.11 5.42 -8.94
N ILE A 127 -7.98 5.58 -7.93
CA ILE A 127 -8.68 4.47 -7.26
C ILE A 127 -9.50 3.65 -8.26
N ALA A 128 -10.22 4.31 -9.18
CA ALA A 128 -11.02 3.63 -10.20
C ALA A 128 -10.15 2.77 -11.13
N LYS A 129 -9.04 3.31 -11.63
CA LYS A 129 -8.07 2.57 -12.46
C LYS A 129 -7.50 1.35 -11.74
N LEU A 130 -7.14 1.50 -10.47
CA LEU A 130 -6.63 0.39 -9.65
C LEU A 130 -7.66 -0.72 -9.47
N ARG A 131 -8.93 -0.37 -9.20
CA ARG A 131 -10.00 -1.36 -9.09
C ARG A 131 -10.20 -2.14 -10.38
N GLU A 132 -10.19 -1.46 -11.52
CA GLU A 132 -10.32 -2.09 -12.84
C GLU A 132 -9.17 -3.07 -13.11
N ALA A 133 -7.93 -2.65 -12.91
CA ALA A 133 -6.76 -3.49 -13.15
C ALA A 133 -6.66 -4.71 -12.21
N LEU A 134 -7.19 -4.61 -10.99
CA LEU A 134 -7.16 -5.71 -10.00
C LEU A 134 -8.38 -6.62 -10.04
N SER A 135 -9.40 -6.28 -10.84
CA SER A 135 -10.60 -7.10 -11.03
C SER A 135 -10.57 -7.94 -12.31
N SER A 136 -9.52 -7.78 -13.12
CA SER A 136 -9.29 -8.48 -14.40
C SER A 136 -8.44 -9.72 -14.20
#